data_AF-A0A4Q4KQW3-F1
#
_entry.id   AF-A0A4Q4KQW3-F1
#
_cell.length_a   1.000
_cell.length_b   1.000
_cell.length_c   1.000
_cell.angle_alpha   90.00
_cell.angle_beta   90.00
_cell.angle_gamma   90.00
#
_symmetry.space_group_name_H-M   'P 1'
#
loop_
_entity.id
_entity.type
_entity.pdbx_description
1 polymer ?
#
loop_
_entity_poly.entity_id
_entity_poly.type
_entity_poly.pdbx_seq_one_letter_code
_entity_poly.pdbx_strand_id
1 'polypeptide(L)' 'MMNTNELKNKLIDQIKASTDNVLLEELYNYLVQDNSTREVYQLSEKQNLAIEEARAQYKRGEFLTDEQSNKEIEEWLGK' A
#
# COMPACT_ATOMS: atom_id res chain seq x y z
N MET A 1 -6.45 9.19 27.04
CA MET A 1 -5.62 9.17 25.81
C MET A 1 -4.25 9.67 26.22
N MET A 2 -3.16 8.96 25.91
CA MET A 2 -1.80 9.43 26.25
C MET A 2 -1.53 10.75 25.54
N ASN A 3 -0.83 11.67 26.20
CA ASN A 3 -0.40 12.90 25.53
C ASN A 3 0.81 12.62 24.62
N THR A 4 1.04 13.54 23.68
CA THR A 4 2.09 13.38 22.66
C THR A 4 3.49 13.19 23.25
N ASN A 5 3.81 13.84 24.37
CA ASN A 5 5.13 13.73 25.00
C ASN A 5 5.32 12.37 25.69
N GLU A 6 4.29 11.87 26.36
CA GLU A 6 4.31 10.53 26.95
C GLU A 6 4.49 9.44 25.89
N LEU A 7 3.82 9.59 24.74
CA LEU A 7 3.96 8.64 23.63
C LEU A 7 5.38 8.63 23.05
N LYS A 8 5.97 9.83 22.84
CA LYS A 8 7.35 9.97 22.36
C LYS A 8 8.35 9.29 23.28
N ASN A 9 8.23 9.50 24.59
CA ASN A 9 9.13 8.91 25.57
C ASN A 9 9.05 7.38 25.56
N LYS A 10 7.83 6.82 25.53
CA LYS A 10 7.67 5.35 25.44
C LYS A 10 8.27 4.77 24.17
N LEU A 11 8.12 5.43 23.02
CA LEU A 11 8.73 4.96 21.77
C LEU A 11 10.25 4.97 21.84
N ILE A 12 10.86 6.03 22.39
CA ILE A 12 12.31 6.11 22.59
C ILE A 12 12.80 4.97 23.48
N ASP A 13 12.08 4.67 24.56
CA ASP A 13 12.46 3.60 25.49
C ASP A 13 12.38 2.22 24.83
N GLN A 14 11.35 1.96 24.01
CA GLN A 14 11.24 0.72 23.24
C GLN A 14 12.35 0.56 22.20
N ILE A 15 12.70 1.65 21.49
CA ILE A 15 13.79 1.65 20.51
C ILE A 15 15.12 1.32 21.18
N LYS A 16 15.42 1.94 22.34
CA LYS A 16 16.66 1.68 23.10
C LYS A 16 16.75 0.24 23.63
N ALA A 17 15.62 -0.38 23.93
CA ALA A 17 15.57 -1.75 24.46
C ALA A 17 15.58 -2.82 23.36
N SER A 18 15.27 -2.46 22.11
CA SER A 18 15.24 -3.41 21.00
C SER A 18 16.64 -3.87 20.59
N THR A 19 16.77 -5.16 20.30
CA THR A 19 17.98 -5.76 19.70
C THR A 19 17.68 -6.35 18.32
N ASP A 20 16.43 -6.24 17.86
CA ASP A 20 16.00 -6.69 16.55
C ASP A 20 16.28 -5.61 15.51
N ASN A 21 17.37 -5.80 14.78
CA ASN A 21 17.81 -4.85 13.76
C ASN A 21 16.82 -4.75 12.58
N VAL A 22 16.11 -5.82 12.24
CA VAL A 22 15.14 -5.80 11.13
C VAL A 22 13.95 -4.92 11.51
N LEU A 23 13.42 -5.11 12.72
CA LEU A 23 12.34 -4.27 13.25
C LEU A 23 12.74 -2.79 13.34
N LEU A 24 13.97 -2.50 13.78
CA LEU A 24 14.48 -1.14 13.88
C LEU A 24 14.62 -0.47 12.50
N GLU A 25 15.07 -1.22 11.49
CA GLU A 25 15.20 -0.74 10.11
C GLU A 25 13.83 -0.45 9.49
N GLU A 26 12.85 -1.35 9.65
CA GLU A 26 11.48 -1.14 9.17
C GLU A 26 10.83 0.08 9.83
N LEU A 27 10.96 0.22 11.15
CA LEU A 27 10.42 1.36 11.89
C LEU A 27 11.06 2.68 11.45
N TYR A 28 12.37 2.69 11.24
CA TYR A 28 13.09 3.86 10.72
C TYR A 28 12.57 4.25 9.34
N ASN A 29 12.49 3.28 8.42
CA ASN A 29 12.00 3.52 7.07
C ASN A 29 10.57 4.05 7.06
N TYR A 30 9.68 3.49 7.90
CA TYR A 30 8.31 3.98 8.05
C TYR A 30 8.27 5.44 8.53
N LEU A 31 9.03 5.77 9.58
CA LEU A 31 9.08 7.13 10.12
C LEU A 31 9.68 8.12 9.12
N VAL A 32 10.68 7.71 8.34
CA VAL A 32 11.27 8.56 7.29
C VAL A 32 10.27 8.78 6.16
N GLN A 33 9.58 7.73 5.70
CA GLN A 33 8.57 7.83 4.65
C GLN A 33 7.38 8.70 5.04
N ASP A 34 6.93 8.64 6.30
CA ASP A 34 5.82 9.45 6.79
C ASP A 34 6.20 10.92 7.00
N ASN A 35 7.47 11.18 7.35
CA ASN A 35 8.00 12.55 7.51
C ASN A 35 8.47 13.18 6.19
N SER A 36 8.84 12.39 5.19
CA SER A 36 9.00 12.90 3.83
C SER A 36 7.64 13.32 3.30
N THR A 37 7.52 14.54 2.79
CA THR A 37 6.35 14.94 1.99
C THR A 37 6.12 13.83 0.98
N ARG A 38 5.02 13.09 1.12
CA ARG A 38 4.71 11.93 0.26
C ARG A 38 4.68 12.44 -1.18
N GLU A 39 5.79 12.30 -1.88
CA GLU A 39 5.85 12.61 -3.29
C GLU A 39 4.84 11.68 -3.94
N VAL A 40 3.94 12.26 -4.74
CA VAL A 40 2.93 11.48 -5.44
C VAL A 40 3.65 10.41 -6.24
N TYR A 41 3.34 9.15 -5.95
CA TYR A 41 3.99 8.01 -6.60
C TYR A 41 3.89 8.15 -8.11
N GLN A 42 5.03 8.22 -8.78
CA GLN A 42 5.10 8.31 -10.23
C GLN A 42 4.99 6.91 -10.81
N LEU A 43 3.91 6.68 -11.57
CA LEU A 43 3.71 5.43 -12.28
C LEU A 43 4.79 5.24 -13.34
N SER A 44 5.27 4.01 -13.47
CA SER A 44 6.09 3.59 -14.60
C SER A 44 5.33 3.75 -15.92
N GLU A 45 6.05 3.83 -17.04
CA GLU A 45 5.45 3.88 -18.38
C GLU A 45 4.49 2.70 -18.60
N LYS A 46 4.88 1.49 -18.21
CA LYS A 46 4.02 0.29 -18.31
C LYS A 46 2.71 0.44 -17.53
N GLN A 47 2.75 1.02 -16.33
CA GLN A 47 1.56 1.24 -15.51
C GLN A 47 0.65 2.32 -16.12
N ASN A 48 1.22 3.42 -16.64
CA ASN A 48 0.45 4.43 -17.36
C ASN A 48 -0.26 3.83 -18.59
N LEU A 49 0.46 3.04 -19.39
CA LEU A 49 -0.11 2.36 -20.55
C LEU A 49 -1.25 1.41 -20.16
N ALA A 50 -1.08 0.62 -19.10
CA ALA A 50 -2.13 -0.29 -18.62
C ALA A 50 -3.39 0.47 -18.15
N ILE A 51 -3.22 1.65 -17.52
CA ILE A 51 -4.34 2.50 -17.11
C ILE A 51 -5.06 3.08 -18.33
N GLU A 52 -4.32 3.57 -19.32
CA GLU A 52 -4.93 4.12 -20.55
C GLU A 52 -5.69 3.04 -21.32
N GLU A 53 -5.14 1.83 -21.39
CA GLU A 53 -5.82 0.67 -21.96
C GLU A 53 -7.12 0.35 -21.22
N ALA A 54 -7.07 0.23 -19.89
CA ALA A 54 -8.25 -0.07 -19.07
C ALA A 54 -9.34 1.01 -19.21
N ARG A 55 -8.96 2.29 -19.27
CA ARG A 55 -9.89 3.41 -19.53
C ARG A 55 -10.55 3.29 -20.90
N ALA A 56 -9.79 2.85 -21.91
CA ALA A 56 -10.30 2.65 -23.25
C ALA A 56 -11.24 1.42 -23.34
N GLN A 57 -10.89 0.32 -22.67
CA GLN A 57 -11.73 -0.89 -22.53
C GLN A 57 -13.08 -0.52 -21.89
N TYR A 58 -13.06 0.21 -20.77
CA TYR A 58 -14.29 0.66 -20.10
C TYR A 58 -15.21 1.47 -21.03
N LYS A 59 -14.64 2.40 -21.81
CA LYS A 59 -15.41 3.20 -22.79
C LYS A 59 -16.00 2.35 -23.93
N ARG A 60 -15.36 1.23 -24.29
CA ARG A 60 -15.86 0.27 -25.29
C ARG A 60 -16.87 -0.73 -24.71
N GLY A 61 -17.13 -0.68 -23.41
CA GLY A 61 -17.98 -1.68 -22.74
C GLY A 61 -17.27 -3.01 -22.50
N GLU A 62 -15.94 -3.04 -22.60
CA GLU A 62 -15.10 -4.21 -22.34
C GLU A 62 -14.78 -4.30 -20.84
N PHE A 63 -15.82 -4.34 -20.01
CA PHE A 63 -15.71 -4.57 -18.58
C PHE A 63 -16.58 -5.77 -18.20
N LEU A 64 -16.23 -6.40 -17.08
CA LEU A 64 -17.04 -7.45 -16.48
C LEU A 64 -17.93 -6.82 -15.41
N THR A 65 -19.17 -7.29 -15.30
CA THR A 65 -19.98 -7.02 -14.12
C THR A 65 -19.43 -7.78 -12.92
N ASP A 66 -19.84 -7.39 -11.71
CA ASP A 66 -19.47 -8.08 -10.48
C ASP A 66 -19.82 -9.58 -10.55
N GLU A 67 -20.98 -9.94 -11.11
CA GLU A 67 -21.39 -11.34 -11.28
C GLU A 67 -20.49 -12.10 -12.26
N GLN A 68 -20.11 -11.48 -13.38
CA GLN A 68 -19.23 -12.09 -14.38
C GLN A 68 -17.82 -12.30 -13.82
N SER A 69 -17.29 -11.28 -13.14
CA SER A 69 -15.97 -11.31 -12.50
C SER A 69 -15.91 -12.39 -11.42
N ASN A 70 -16.92 -12.47 -10.54
CA ASN A 70 -16.96 -13.50 -9.50
C ASN A 70 -17.05 -14.91 -10.07
N LYS A 71 -17.84 -15.10 -11.14
CA LYS A 71 -17.94 -16.40 -11.81
C LYS A 71 -16.59 -16.84 -12.39
N GLU A 72 -15.86 -15.94 -13.07
CA GLU A 72 -14.53 -16.25 -13.59
C GLU A 72 -13.54 -16.60 -12.46
N ILE A 73 -13.65 -15.93 -11.31
CA ILE A 73 -12.83 -16.25 -10.13
C ILE A 73 -13.18 -17.63 -9.57
N GLU A 74 -14.46 -17.99 -9.48
CA GLU A 74 -14.90 -19.32 -9.05
C GLU A 74 -14.37 -20.41 -9.99
N GLU A 75 -14.48 -20.20 -11.31
CA GLU A 75 -13.95 -21.10 -12.34
C GLU A 75 -12.43 -21.26 -12.23
N TRP A 76 -11.70 -20.17 -12.00
CA TRP A 76 -10.24 -20.19 -11.83
C TRP A 76 -9.82 -20.92 -10.55
N LEU A 77 -10.60 -20.79 -9.48
CA LEU A 77 -10.38 -21.48 -8.21
C LEU A 77 -10.91 -22.92 -8.19
N GLY A 78 -11.59 -23.36 -9.25
CA GLY A 78 -12.17 -24.71 -9.37
C GLY A 78 -13.28 -25.00 -8.35
N LYS A 79 -14.08 -23.98 -8.00
CA LYS A 79 -15.17 -24.07 -7.02
C LYS A 79 -16.54 -24.15 -7.67
#